data_AF-A0A4Y7PG60-F1
#
_entry.id   AF-A0A4Y7PG60-F1
#
_cell.length_a   1.000
_cell.length_b   1.000
_cell.length_c   1.000
_cell.angle_alpha   90.00
_cell.angle_beta   90.00
_cell.angle_gamma   90.00
#
_symmetry.space_group_name_H-M   'P 1'
#
loop_
_entity.id
_entity.type
_entity.pdbx_description
1 polymer ?
#
loop_
_entity_poly.entity_id
_entity_poly.type
_entity_poly.pdbx_seq_one_letter_code
_entity_poly.pdbx_strand_id
1 'polypeptide(L)'
;PYYGHKEVAKMCARFVGNIFTCPELPPPPPQTASNSVSPPPVAPTPAHFIAYAFHRTRLHHSVTFTALALLQRLKTRFPATHGSSGHRLFLSAFMIASKVVCDDTYSNKSWAVVGQGLVALREMCAYLEWH
;
A
#
# COMPACT_ATOMS: atom_id res chain seq x y z
N PRO A 1 -17.84 -2.02 3.12
CA PRO A 1 -17.03 -0.78 3.01
C PRO A 1 -15.87 -0.75 4.03
N TYR A 2 -14.60 -0.67 3.58
CA TYR A 2 -13.37 -0.61 4.40
C TYR A 2 -13.16 -1.74 5.44
N TYR A 3 -13.94 -2.83 5.40
CA TYR A 3 -13.74 -4.04 6.22
C TYR A 3 -13.58 -3.81 7.74
N GLY A 4 -14.12 -2.72 8.29
CA GLY A 4 -13.95 -2.35 9.71
C GLY A 4 -12.67 -1.57 10.04
N HIS A 5 -11.84 -1.21 9.06
CA HIS A 5 -10.55 -0.55 9.25
C HIS A 5 -10.48 0.89 8.69
N LYS A 6 -11.62 1.57 8.56
CA LYS A 6 -11.74 2.84 7.82
C LYS A 6 -10.82 3.94 8.39
N GLU A 7 -10.82 4.11 9.70
CA GLU A 7 -10.13 5.21 10.39
C GLU A 7 -8.62 5.01 10.29
N VAL A 8 -8.13 3.82 10.62
CA VAL A 8 -6.71 3.46 10.57
C VAL A 8 -6.20 3.50 9.13
N ALA A 9 -6.96 2.98 8.16
CA ALA A 9 -6.55 2.96 6.77
C ALA A 9 -6.48 4.36 6.15
N LYS A 10 -7.42 5.25 6.48
CA LYS A 10 -7.37 6.66 6.08
C LYS A 10 -6.18 7.39 6.70
N MET A 11 -5.91 7.15 7.98
CA MET A 11 -4.75 7.74 8.67
C MET A 11 -3.43 7.30 8.00
N CYS A 12 -3.28 6.01 7.70
CA CYS A 12 -2.11 5.50 6.98
C CYS A 12 -1.99 6.11 5.57
N ALA A 13 -3.10 6.17 4.82
CA ALA A 13 -3.11 6.76 3.47
C ALA A 13 -2.66 8.23 3.48
N ARG A 14 -3.19 9.03 4.41
CA ARG A 14 -2.81 10.44 4.58
C ARG A 14 -1.36 10.60 5.01
N PHE A 15 -0.87 9.75 5.89
CA PHE A 15 0.53 9.76 6.32
C PHE A 15 1.47 9.55 5.13
N VAL A 16 1.22 8.51 4.32
CA VAL A 16 2.01 8.24 3.12
C VAL A 16 1.90 9.38 2.10
N GLY A 17 0.68 9.87 1.86
CA GLY A 17 0.42 10.99 0.95
C GLY A 17 1.19 12.25 1.35
N ASN A 18 1.20 12.60 2.64
CA ASN A 18 1.88 13.78 3.15
C ASN A 18 3.41 13.66 3.07
N ILE A 19 3.97 12.50 3.40
CA ILE A 19 5.42 12.30 3.46
C ILE A 19 6.03 12.21 2.05
N PHE A 20 5.34 11.59 1.10
CA PHE A 20 5.87 11.37 -0.25
C PHE A 20 5.25 12.26 -1.33
N THR A 21 4.33 13.15 -0.95
CA THR A 21 3.60 14.06 -1.84
C THR A 21 2.82 13.31 -2.93
N CYS A 22 2.23 12.15 -2.56
CA CYS A 22 1.43 11.33 -3.48
C CYS A 22 -0.01 11.86 -3.56
N PRO A 23 -0.61 12.00 -4.76
CA PRO A 23 -2.01 12.36 -4.88
C PRO A 23 -2.92 11.26 -4.29
N GLU A 24 -3.86 11.64 -3.42
CA GLU A 24 -4.81 10.72 -2.75
C GLU A 24 -5.83 10.13 -3.74
N LEU A 25 -6.01 10.77 -4.89
CA LEU A 25 -6.92 10.37 -5.96
C LEU A 25 -6.12 9.98 -7.21
N PRO A 26 -6.48 8.88 -7.89
CA PRO A 26 -5.98 8.64 -9.25
C PRO A 26 -6.34 9.84 -10.15
N PRO A 27 -5.48 10.21 -11.11
CA PRO A 27 -5.81 11.28 -12.05
C PRO A 27 -7.15 10.96 -12.75
N PRO A 28 -8.00 11.96 -13.00
CA PRO A 28 -9.24 11.73 -13.73
C PRO A 28 -8.91 11.08 -15.08
N PRO A 29 -9.70 10.10 -15.55
CA PRO A 29 -9.48 9.51 -16.85
C PRO A 29 -9.51 10.61 -17.92
N PRO A 30 -8.68 10.52 -18.98
CA PRO A 30 -8.73 11.47 -20.09
C PRO A 30 -10.17 11.50 -20.63
N GLN A 31 -10.78 12.68 -20.67
CA GLN A 31 -12.12 12.89 -21.19
C GLN A 31 -12.09 12.76 -22.71
N THR A 32 -12.00 11.53 -23.22
CA THR A 32 -12.39 11.23 -24.60
C THR A 32 -13.89 11.04 -24.61
N ALA A 33 -14.59 11.99 -25.20
CA ALA A 33 -16.02 11.93 -25.46
C ALA A 33 -16.35 10.64 -26.24
N SER A 34 -16.93 9.64 -25.57
CA SER A 34 -17.67 8.58 -26.24
C SER A 34 -18.71 7.99 -25.30
N ASN A 35 -19.96 8.07 -25.74
CA ASN A 35 -21.12 7.45 -25.12
C ASN A 35 -20.93 5.93 -25.09
N SER A 36 -20.61 5.35 -23.94
CA SER A 36 -20.93 3.96 -23.65
C SER A 36 -20.96 3.68 -22.14
N VAL A 37 -21.99 2.93 -21.76
CA VAL A 37 -22.34 2.52 -20.40
C VAL A 37 -21.28 1.55 -19.87
N SER A 38 -20.33 2.04 -19.08
CA SER A 38 -19.77 1.39 -17.88
C SER A 38 -18.62 2.25 -17.34
N PRO A 39 -18.59 2.60 -16.04
CA PRO A 39 -17.44 3.28 -15.48
C PRO A 39 -16.22 2.32 -15.53
N PRO A 40 -15.03 2.79 -15.96
CA PRO A 40 -13.80 2.00 -15.88
C PRO A 40 -13.55 1.57 -14.42
N PRO A 41 -12.87 0.44 -14.17
CA PRO A 41 -12.57 0.00 -12.80
C PRO A 41 -11.73 1.08 -12.11
N VAL A 42 -12.38 1.87 -11.26
CA VAL A 42 -11.74 2.92 -10.48
C VAL A 42 -10.69 2.24 -9.62
N ALA A 43 -9.42 2.53 -9.87
CA ALA A 43 -8.34 2.02 -9.04
C ALA A 43 -8.68 2.32 -7.56
N PRO A 44 -8.61 1.32 -6.65
CA PRO A 44 -9.03 1.51 -5.28
C PRO A 44 -8.19 2.64 -4.67
N THR A 45 -8.81 3.54 -3.92
CA THR A 45 -8.07 4.59 -3.20
C THR A 45 -7.03 3.95 -2.27
N PRO A 46 -5.91 4.63 -1.96
CA PRO A 46 -4.89 4.09 -1.05
C PRO A 46 -5.50 3.61 0.27
N ALA A 47 -6.46 4.34 0.83
CA ALA A 47 -7.16 3.94 2.04
C ALA A 47 -7.98 2.65 1.87
N HIS A 48 -8.63 2.44 0.73
CA HIS A 48 -9.39 1.22 0.49
C HIS A 48 -8.47 0.00 0.34
N PHE A 49 -7.34 0.19 -0.35
CA PHE A 49 -6.31 -0.82 -0.49
C PHE A 49 -5.69 -1.21 0.86
N ILE A 50 -5.34 -0.22 1.69
CA ILE A 50 -4.79 -0.45 3.03
C ILE A 50 -5.80 -1.20 3.91
N ALA A 51 -7.08 -0.82 3.87
CA ALA A 51 -8.13 -1.52 4.61
C ALA A 51 -8.30 -2.97 4.15
N TYR A 52 -8.17 -3.24 2.84
CA TYR A 52 -8.17 -4.60 2.31
C TYR A 52 -6.95 -5.39 2.79
N ALA A 53 -5.76 -4.77 2.82
CA ALA A 53 -4.55 -5.40 3.31
C ALA A 53 -4.67 -5.80 4.79
N PHE A 54 -5.22 -4.92 5.64
CA PHE A 54 -5.49 -5.25 7.03
C PHE A 54 -6.49 -6.39 7.16
N HIS A 55 -7.58 -6.38 6.38
CA HIS A 55 -8.58 -7.43 6.43
C HIS A 55 -8.01 -8.81 6.05
N ARG A 56 -7.16 -8.87 5.03
CA ARG A 56 -6.56 -10.12 4.52
C ARG A 56 -5.44 -10.66 5.41
N THR A 57 -4.63 -9.77 5.97
CA THR A 57 -3.46 -10.16 6.78
C THR A 57 -3.79 -10.31 8.26
N ARG A 58 -4.84 -9.67 8.76
CA ARG A 58 -5.26 -9.70 10.19
C ARG A 58 -4.10 -9.48 11.17
N LEU A 59 -3.08 -8.73 10.75
CA LEU A 59 -1.90 -8.48 11.56
C LEU A 59 -2.20 -7.47 12.66
N HIS A 60 -1.44 -7.56 13.74
CA HIS A 60 -1.57 -6.64 14.87
C HIS A 60 -1.17 -5.21 14.47
N HIS A 61 -1.77 -4.20 15.12
CA HIS A 61 -1.51 -2.78 14.84
C HIS A 61 -0.02 -2.40 15.00
N SER A 62 0.75 -3.16 15.81
CA SER A 62 2.21 -2.99 15.92
C SER A 62 2.91 -3.09 14.57
N VAL A 63 2.49 -4.00 13.69
CA VAL A 63 3.05 -4.14 12.33
C VAL A 63 2.80 -2.87 11.51
N THR A 64 1.60 -2.31 11.60
CA THR A 64 1.23 -1.06 10.93
C THR A 64 2.12 0.09 11.39
N PHE A 65 2.31 0.27 12.70
CA PHE A 65 3.17 1.33 13.22
C PHE A 65 4.63 1.16 12.80
N THR A 66 5.15 -0.07 12.81
CA THR A 66 6.49 -0.37 12.30
C THR A 66 6.63 -0.03 10.82
N ALA A 67 5.61 -0.32 10.00
CA ALA A 67 5.60 0.03 8.58
C ALA A 67 5.65 1.56 8.37
N LEU A 68 4.84 2.33 9.11
CA LEU A 68 4.86 3.79 9.05
C LEU A 68 6.21 4.36 9.51
N ALA A 69 6.81 3.81 10.57
CA ALA A 69 8.13 4.20 11.04
C ALA A 69 9.22 3.92 9.99
N LEU A 70 9.16 2.79 9.28
CA LEU A 70 10.08 2.49 8.17
C LEU A 70 9.96 3.51 7.04
N LEU A 71 8.74 3.88 6.66
CA LEU A 71 8.49 4.90 5.64
C LEU A 71 9.00 6.29 6.05
N GLN A 72 8.81 6.67 7.31
CA GLN A 72 9.36 7.92 7.84
C GLN A 72 10.89 7.91 7.79
N ARG A 73 11.53 6.81 8.19
CA ARG A 73 13.00 6.66 8.12
C ARG A 73 13.51 6.68 6.68
N LEU A 74 12.75 6.15 5.73
CA LEU A 74 13.08 6.23 4.31
C LEU A 74 13.09 7.68 3.84
N LYS A 75 12.04 8.46 4.17
CA LYS A 75 11.96 9.87 3.78
C LYS A 75 13.06 10.72 4.43
N THR A 76 13.40 10.47 5.69
CA THR A 76 14.47 11.23 6.36
C THR A 76 15.84 10.94 5.76
N ARG A 77 16.11 9.70 5.34
CA ARG A 77 17.37 9.34 4.67
C ARG A 77 17.44 9.81 3.21
N PHE A 78 16.30 9.87 2.53
CA PHE A 78 16.22 10.28 1.13
C PHE A 78 15.14 11.36 0.92
N PRO A 79 15.41 12.63 1.26
CA PRO A 79 14.42 13.70 1.16
C PRO A 79 13.91 13.93 -0.27
N ALA A 80 14.77 13.71 -1.26
CA ALA A 80 14.47 13.86 -2.68
C ALA A 80 13.62 12.71 -3.28
N THR A 81 13.28 11.68 -2.50
CA THR A 81 12.37 10.63 -2.99
C THR A 81 10.96 11.19 -3.07
N HIS A 82 10.60 11.58 -4.29
CA HIS A 82 9.24 11.84 -4.74
C HIS A 82 8.87 10.62 -5.56
N GLY A 83 7.95 9.79 -5.09
CA GLY A 83 7.95 8.42 -5.60
C GLY A 83 6.63 7.69 -5.45
N SER A 84 6.15 7.22 -6.60
CA SER A 84 5.30 6.03 -6.77
C SER A 84 3.92 6.08 -6.08
N SER A 85 2.98 5.28 -6.56
CA SER A 85 1.64 5.26 -5.95
C SER A 85 1.76 4.86 -4.46
N GLY A 86 1.05 5.56 -3.59
CA GLY A 86 1.08 5.32 -2.14
C GLY A 86 0.78 3.86 -1.75
N HIS A 87 0.06 3.13 -2.61
CA HIS A 87 -0.17 1.69 -2.52
C HIS A 87 1.12 0.88 -2.46
N ARG A 88 2.08 1.16 -3.34
CA ARG A 88 3.35 0.41 -3.46
C ARG A 88 4.22 0.64 -2.24
N LEU A 89 4.40 1.91 -1.87
CA LEU A 89 5.18 2.29 -0.69
C LEU A 89 4.64 1.64 0.57
N PHE A 90 3.32 1.74 0.80
CA PHE A 90 2.71 1.15 1.98
C PHE A 90 2.85 -0.37 1.99
N LEU A 91 2.55 -1.05 0.87
CA LEU A 91 2.61 -2.51 0.83
C LEU A 91 4.03 -3.03 1.09
N SER A 92 5.05 -2.44 0.45
CA SER A 92 6.44 -2.86 0.65
C SER A 92 6.90 -2.67 2.10
N ALA A 93 6.60 -1.52 2.70
CA ALA A 93 6.94 -1.28 4.10
C ALA A 93 6.17 -2.22 5.04
N PHE A 94 4.90 -2.50 4.75
CA PHE A 94 4.04 -3.38 5.55
C PHE A 94 4.50 -4.85 5.46
N MET A 95 4.94 -5.30 4.28
CA MET A 95 5.57 -6.61 4.10
C MET A 95 6.82 -6.76 4.96
N ILE A 96 7.75 -5.79 4.90
CA ILE A 96 8.98 -5.82 5.69
C ILE A 96 8.65 -5.80 7.19
N ALA A 97 7.77 -4.89 7.62
CA ALA A 97 7.36 -4.79 9.01
C ALA A 97 6.75 -6.09 9.54
N SER A 98 5.95 -6.80 8.74
CA SER A 98 5.35 -8.07 9.15
C SER A 98 6.40 -9.14 9.44
N LYS A 99 7.48 -9.20 8.64
CA LYS A 99 8.59 -10.14 8.84
C LYS A 99 9.44 -9.80 10.06
N VAL A 100 9.55 -8.51 10.38
CA VAL A 100 10.33 -8.04 11.54
C VAL A 100 9.58 -8.28 12.85
N VAL A 101 8.25 -8.25 12.83
CA VAL A 101 7.41 -8.26 14.04
C VAL A 101 6.73 -9.61 14.29
N CYS A 102 6.52 -10.43 13.26
CA CYS A 102 5.81 -11.71 13.36
C CYS A 102 6.70 -12.88 12.93
N ASP A 103 6.77 -13.93 13.75
CA ASP A 103 7.53 -15.16 13.46
C ASP A 103 6.87 -16.01 12.36
N ASP A 104 5.53 -15.98 12.27
CA ASP A 104 4.78 -16.61 11.17
C ASP A 104 4.76 -15.69 9.95
N THR A 105 5.63 -15.98 8.98
CA THR A 105 5.72 -15.18 7.76
C THR A 105 4.70 -15.60 6.71
N TYR A 106 3.85 -14.67 6.30
CA TYR A 106 2.95 -14.84 5.15
C TYR A 106 3.75 -15.17 3.88
N SER A 107 3.36 -16.26 3.18
CA SER A 107 4.00 -16.67 1.93
C SER A 107 3.91 -15.57 0.85
N ASN A 108 4.83 -15.59 -0.13
CA ASN A 108 4.80 -14.66 -1.27
C ASN A 108 3.49 -14.76 -2.07
N LYS A 109 2.87 -15.95 -2.12
CA LYS A 109 1.54 -16.14 -2.73
C LYS A 109 0.46 -15.39 -1.95
N SER A 110 0.53 -15.38 -0.62
CA SER A 110 -0.41 -14.64 0.23
C SER A 110 -0.26 -13.13 0.03
N TRP A 111 0.97 -12.63 -0.07
CA TRP A 111 1.23 -11.21 -0.36
C TRP A 111 0.79 -10.78 -1.75
N ALA A 112 0.90 -11.63 -2.76
CA ALA A 112 0.38 -11.37 -4.09
C ALA A 112 -1.14 -11.13 -4.09
N VAL A 113 -1.89 -11.88 -3.28
CA VAL A 113 -3.33 -11.69 -3.10
C VAL A 113 -3.65 -10.37 -2.39
N VAL A 114 -2.83 -9.98 -1.40
CA VAL A 114 -2.96 -8.69 -0.70
C VAL A 114 -2.67 -7.52 -1.64
N GLY A 115 -1.68 -7.66 -2.52
CA GLY A 115 -1.28 -6.65 -3.49
C GLY A 115 -2.29 -6.39 -4.61
N GLN A 116 -3.36 -7.20 -4.75
CA GLN A 116 -4.40 -7.06 -5.78
C GLN A 116 -3.85 -6.91 -7.22
N GLY A 117 -2.67 -7.49 -7.50
CA GLY A 117 -2.00 -7.34 -8.80
C GLY A 117 -1.36 -5.95 -9.06
N LEU A 118 -1.42 -5.02 -8.10
CA LEU A 118 -0.81 -3.68 -8.21
C LEU A 118 0.72 -3.70 -8.05
N VAL A 119 1.25 -4.76 -7.45
CA VAL A 119 2.69 -5.01 -7.26
C VAL A 119 2.99 -6.39 -7.84
N ALA A 120 3.95 -6.47 -8.75
CA ALA A 120 4.29 -7.73 -9.40
C ALA A 120 5.01 -8.65 -8.41
N LEU A 121 4.76 -9.96 -8.49
CA LEU A 121 5.38 -10.97 -7.63
C LEU A 121 6.93 -10.91 -7.69
N ARG A 122 7.48 -10.49 -8.84
CA ARG A 122 8.92 -10.25 -9.03
C ARG A 122 9.44 -9.09 -8.18
N GLU A 123 8.69 -7.99 -8.07
CA GLU A 123 9.04 -6.88 -7.18
C GLU A 123 8.99 -7.35 -5.72
N MET A 124 7.98 -8.16 -5.35
CA MET A 124 7.86 -8.74 -4.01
C MET A 124 9.04 -9.66 -3.65
N CYS A 125 9.50 -10.53 -4.56
CA CYS A 125 10.66 -11.38 -4.31
C CYS A 125 11.96 -10.57 -4.19
N ALA A 126 12.16 -9.56 -5.04
CA ALA A 126 13.33 -8.68 -4.97
C ALA A 126 13.41 -7.89 -3.65
N TYR A 127 12.28 -7.55 -3.03
CA TYR A 127 12.26 -6.92 -1.71
C TYR A 127 12.65 -7.88 -0.56
N LEU A 128 12.60 -9.19 -0.79
CA LEU A 128 12.83 -10.22 0.21
C LEU A 128 14.17 -10.94 0.07
N GLU A 129 14.86 -10.81 -1.06
CA GLU A 129 16.21 -11.35 -1.30
C GLU A 129 17.33 -10.40 -0.84
N TRP A 130 17.16 -9.75 0.32
CA TRP A 130 18.31 -9.15 0.98
C TRP A 130 19.24 -10.28 1.47
N HIS A 131 20.42 -10.31 0.87
CA HIS A 131 21.52 -11.28 1.04
C HIS A 131 21.97 -11.50 2.48
#